data_AF-A0A2E4B4Q9-F1
#
_entry.id   AF-A0A2E4B4Q9-F1
#
_cell.length_a   1.000
_cell.length_b   1.000
_cell.length_c   1.000
_cell.angle_alpha   90.00
_cell.angle_beta   90.00
_cell.angle_gamma   90.00
#
_symmetry.space_group_name_H-M   'P 1'
#
loop_
_entity.id
_entity.type
_entity.pdbx_description
1 polymer ?
#
loop_
_entity_poly.entity_id
_entity_poly.type
_entity_poly.pdbx_seq_one_letter_code
_entity_poly.pdbx_strand_id
1 'polypeptide(L)'
;MSKRKTREEYLEEARIDERLIKSIAVDSRVVISEGKTGEERIVRVVHGNGAVYHYTGEKNHESLVRVDAYAESSGFKRVCHYKGPKDHEVLWLVEHSNGHVTHYEGTRHEEYKKKVVFQSGNTLYFKGPRKKERKHKQVDRDGTVTFFRGEQGHEYYWAVLHPSGEYHHYRGPKGREKLFRVMDTEGSVTAYDTSMASPKPYRQWSWNGELVHYTDANPLADVKSRHEELRASISTALERAEKLHEDGECKENCYLAISNQLGKIHEAAGALFRAAKSGHIAREPLPSEQLVDIAWEDHDASELSESGE
;
A
#
# COMPACT_ATOMS: atom_id res chain seq x y z
N MET A 1 47.91 -54.98 23.43
CA MET A 1 48.50 -53.63 23.33
C MET A 1 47.85 -52.91 22.16
N SER A 2 47.02 -51.90 22.41
CA SER A 2 46.41 -51.10 21.34
C SER A 2 47.45 -50.12 20.80
N LYS A 3 47.72 -50.17 19.48
CA LYS A 3 48.62 -49.19 18.83
C LYS A 3 47.93 -47.84 18.86
N ARG A 4 48.60 -46.82 19.42
CA ARG A 4 48.13 -45.42 19.33
C ARG A 4 48.18 -45.01 17.86
N LYS A 5 47.03 -44.60 17.33
CA LYS A 5 46.93 -43.99 16.00
C LYS A 5 47.76 -42.70 15.92
N THR A 6 48.35 -42.44 14.76
CA THR A 6 49.08 -41.20 14.50
C THR A 6 48.11 -40.05 14.23
N ARG A 7 48.55 -38.81 14.41
CA ARG A 7 47.75 -37.61 14.12
C ARG A 7 47.27 -37.58 12.65
N GLU A 8 48.07 -38.10 11.74
CA GLU A 8 47.74 -38.20 10.31
C GLU A 8 46.63 -39.23 10.07
N GLU A 9 46.64 -40.38 10.74
CA GLU A 9 45.54 -41.37 10.67
C GLU A 9 44.21 -40.79 11.19
N TYR A 10 44.24 -39.97 12.25
CA TYR A 10 43.05 -39.26 12.72
C TYR A 10 42.55 -38.21 11.72
N LEU A 11 43.45 -37.51 11.02
CA LEU A 11 43.09 -36.51 10.02
C LEU A 11 42.56 -37.16 8.73
N GLU A 12 43.10 -38.29 8.32
CA GLU A 12 42.62 -39.07 7.17
C GLU A 12 41.22 -39.66 7.46
N GLU A 13 40.99 -40.19 8.67
CA GLU A 13 39.66 -40.64 9.11
C GLU A 13 38.66 -39.46 9.19
N ALA A 14 39.09 -38.30 9.69
CA ALA A 14 38.25 -37.09 9.68
C ALA A 14 37.93 -36.58 8.26
N ARG A 15 38.84 -36.79 7.30
CA ARG A 15 38.65 -36.41 5.88
C ARG A 15 37.74 -37.38 5.12
N ILE A 16 37.50 -38.56 5.66
CA ILE A 16 36.57 -39.57 5.12
C ILE A 16 35.12 -39.28 5.54
N ASP A 17 34.92 -38.48 6.59
CA ASP A 17 33.61 -38.27 7.22
C ASP A 17 32.72 -37.23 6.52
N GLU A 18 33.25 -36.36 5.64
CA GLU A 18 32.42 -35.47 4.82
C GLU A 18 32.57 -35.83 3.34
N ARG A 19 31.70 -36.74 2.87
CA ARG A 19 31.70 -37.18 1.46
C ARG A 19 30.43 -36.70 0.76
N LEU A 20 30.60 -36.09 -0.40
CA LEU A 20 29.53 -35.92 -1.37
C LEU A 20 29.23 -37.29 -2.00
N ILE A 21 28.09 -37.86 -1.67
CA ILE A 21 27.61 -39.13 -2.24
C ILE A 21 26.68 -38.80 -3.39
N LYS A 22 27.08 -39.21 -4.60
CA LYS A 22 26.24 -39.16 -5.80
C LYS A 22 25.59 -40.52 -6.00
N SER A 23 24.28 -40.59 -5.91
CA SER A 23 23.50 -41.78 -6.26
C SER A 23 22.63 -41.50 -7.49
N ILE A 24 22.45 -42.53 -8.32
CA ILE A 24 21.61 -42.47 -9.52
C ILE A 24 20.41 -43.37 -9.25
N ALA A 25 19.22 -42.77 -9.25
CA ALA A 25 17.95 -43.49 -9.10
C ALA A 25 17.49 -44.06 -10.45
N VAL A 26 16.61 -45.06 -10.38
CA VAL A 26 16.07 -45.79 -11.54
C VAL A 26 15.32 -44.87 -12.51
N ASP A 27 14.76 -43.77 -12.02
CA ASP A 27 13.99 -42.80 -12.80
C ASP A 27 14.86 -41.66 -13.36
N SER A 28 16.15 -41.91 -13.57
CA SER A 28 17.13 -40.93 -14.07
C SER A 28 17.33 -39.71 -13.17
N ARG A 29 16.85 -39.74 -11.91
CA ARG A 29 17.22 -38.72 -10.93
C ARG A 29 18.63 -38.96 -10.42
N VAL A 30 19.41 -37.90 -10.33
CA VAL A 30 20.70 -37.91 -9.64
C VAL A 30 20.51 -37.23 -8.29
N VAL A 31 20.70 -37.98 -7.21
CA VAL A 31 20.64 -37.46 -5.84
C VAL A 31 22.07 -37.23 -5.37
N ILE A 32 22.30 -36.05 -4.82
CA ILE A 32 23.56 -35.65 -4.22
C ILE A 32 23.28 -35.41 -2.74
N SER A 33 23.95 -36.19 -1.91
CA SER A 33 23.90 -36.12 -0.45
C SER A 33 25.26 -35.75 0.11
N GLU A 34 25.28 -35.17 1.31
CA GLU A 34 26.52 -34.88 2.05
C GLU A 34 26.35 -35.24 3.53
N GLY A 35 27.47 -35.48 4.22
CA GLY A 35 27.49 -35.82 5.65
C GLY A 35 28.28 -37.10 5.93
N LYS A 36 28.31 -37.48 7.20
CA LYS A 36 28.95 -38.72 7.67
C LYS A 36 28.19 -39.94 7.18
N THR A 37 28.91 -41.08 7.13
CA THR A 37 28.27 -42.35 6.79
C THR A 37 27.14 -42.63 7.79
N GLY A 38 25.91 -42.73 7.28
CA GLY A 38 24.71 -42.90 8.11
C GLY A 38 24.07 -41.61 8.62
N GLU A 39 24.66 -40.43 8.39
CA GLU A 39 24.12 -39.09 8.72
C GLU A 39 23.96 -38.22 7.48
N GLU A 40 23.98 -38.83 6.29
CA GLU A 40 23.89 -38.08 5.03
C GLU A 40 22.54 -37.39 4.89
N ARG A 41 22.59 -36.11 4.53
CA ARG A 41 21.44 -35.28 4.17
C ARG A 41 21.39 -35.04 2.68
N ILE A 42 20.19 -34.87 2.13
CA ILE A 42 20.03 -34.50 0.72
C ILE A 42 20.34 -33.01 0.56
N VAL A 43 21.23 -32.67 -0.37
CA VAL A 43 21.53 -31.26 -0.70
C VAL A 43 21.09 -30.87 -2.09
N ARG A 44 21.05 -31.83 -3.02
CA ARG A 44 20.68 -31.54 -4.40
C ARG A 44 20.08 -32.75 -5.10
N VAL A 45 19.03 -32.52 -5.89
CA VAL A 45 18.41 -33.53 -6.76
C VAL A 45 18.33 -32.98 -8.18
N VAL A 46 18.87 -33.70 -9.15
CA VAL A 46 18.79 -33.37 -10.58
C VAL A 46 17.81 -34.35 -11.22
N HIS A 47 16.77 -33.82 -11.87
CA HIS A 47 15.76 -34.61 -12.56
C HIS A 47 16.13 -34.84 -14.04
N GLY A 48 15.55 -35.88 -14.65
CA GLY A 48 15.76 -36.19 -16.07
C GLY A 48 15.33 -35.09 -17.04
N ASN A 49 14.44 -34.19 -16.63
CA ASN A 49 14.02 -33.00 -17.39
C ASN A 49 14.93 -31.77 -17.16
N GLY A 50 16.11 -31.96 -16.54
CA GLY A 50 17.06 -30.91 -16.25
C GLY A 50 16.72 -30.00 -15.05
N ALA A 51 15.58 -30.19 -14.39
CA ALA A 51 15.25 -29.43 -13.19
C ALA A 51 16.21 -29.80 -12.03
N VAL A 52 16.69 -28.79 -11.30
CA VAL A 52 17.62 -28.97 -10.18
C VAL A 52 16.99 -28.42 -8.91
N TYR A 53 16.84 -29.28 -7.91
CA TYR A 53 16.30 -28.97 -6.60
C TYR A 53 17.46 -28.87 -5.61
N HIS A 54 17.46 -27.84 -4.78
CA HIS A 54 18.47 -27.63 -3.73
C HIS A 54 17.79 -27.59 -2.37
N TYR A 55 18.43 -28.23 -1.40
CA TYR A 55 17.89 -28.45 -0.06
C TYR A 55 18.87 -27.94 1.01
N THR A 56 18.34 -27.58 2.18
CA THR A 56 19.12 -27.24 3.38
C THR A 56 18.48 -27.84 4.62
N GLY A 57 19.21 -27.96 5.72
CA GLY A 57 18.69 -28.51 6.99
C GLY A 57 19.37 -29.81 7.40
N GLU A 58 19.00 -30.35 8.55
CA GLU A 58 19.56 -31.61 9.06
C GLU A 58 19.00 -32.83 8.31
N LYS A 59 19.65 -33.99 8.47
CA LYS A 59 19.15 -35.24 7.93
C LYS A 59 17.70 -35.46 8.35
N ASN A 60 16.85 -35.83 7.38
CA ASN A 60 15.40 -36.01 7.50
C ASN A 60 14.59 -34.73 7.77
N HIS A 61 15.24 -33.56 7.90
CA HIS A 61 14.60 -32.24 8.07
C HIS A 61 15.01 -31.28 6.96
N GLU A 62 15.41 -31.83 5.81
CA GLU A 62 15.83 -31.05 4.65
C GLU A 62 14.64 -30.29 4.06
N SER A 63 14.78 -28.97 3.99
CA SER A 63 13.80 -28.04 3.44
C SER A 63 14.22 -27.65 2.03
N LEU A 64 13.26 -27.60 1.11
CA LEU A 64 13.49 -27.10 -0.24
C LEU A 64 13.79 -25.60 -0.19
N VAL A 65 14.91 -25.16 -0.78
CA VAL A 65 15.28 -23.72 -0.80
C VAL A 65 15.31 -23.12 -2.19
N ARG A 66 15.57 -23.94 -3.21
CA ARG A 66 15.71 -23.45 -4.58
C ARG A 66 15.36 -24.54 -5.60
N VAL A 67 14.69 -24.15 -6.67
CA VAL A 67 14.45 -24.98 -7.85
C VAL A 67 14.89 -24.21 -9.09
N ASP A 68 15.94 -24.68 -9.76
CA ASP A 68 16.29 -24.24 -11.11
C ASP A 68 15.51 -25.08 -12.11
N ALA A 69 14.44 -24.54 -12.68
CA ALA A 69 13.61 -25.23 -13.66
C ALA A 69 13.87 -24.70 -15.08
N TYR A 70 14.09 -25.62 -16.00
CA TYR A 70 14.14 -25.33 -17.44
C TYR A 70 12.83 -25.79 -18.07
N ALA A 71 12.14 -24.87 -18.75
CA ALA A 71 11.01 -25.23 -19.59
C ALA A 71 11.54 -25.49 -21.01
N GLU A 72 11.74 -26.77 -21.36
CA GLU A 72 12.29 -27.18 -22.65
C GLU A 72 11.49 -26.60 -23.84
N SER A 73 10.17 -26.55 -23.73
CA SER A 73 9.29 -26.07 -24.80
C SER A 73 9.36 -24.56 -25.05
N SER A 74 9.75 -23.78 -24.03
CA SER A 74 9.71 -22.32 -24.12
C SER A 74 11.10 -21.68 -24.09
N GLY A 75 12.16 -22.46 -23.83
CA GLY A 75 13.52 -21.95 -23.64
C GLY A 75 13.66 -21.00 -22.44
N PHE A 76 12.63 -20.88 -21.60
CA PHE A 76 12.65 -19.98 -20.45
C PHE A 76 13.17 -20.73 -19.23
N LYS A 77 14.25 -20.21 -18.65
CA LYS A 77 14.74 -20.64 -17.34
C LYS A 77 14.02 -19.85 -16.26
N ARG A 78 13.58 -20.54 -15.22
CA ARG A 78 13.07 -19.92 -14.00
C ARG A 78 13.80 -20.46 -12.78
N VAL A 79 14.08 -19.59 -11.82
CA VAL A 79 14.64 -19.97 -10.52
C VAL A 79 13.59 -19.65 -9.46
N CYS A 80 13.06 -20.68 -8.80
CA CYS A 80 12.10 -20.53 -7.72
C CYS A 80 12.84 -20.64 -6.38
N HIS A 81 12.57 -19.72 -5.45
CA HIS A 81 13.13 -19.71 -4.12
C HIS A 81 12.05 -19.94 -3.08
N TYR A 82 12.38 -20.78 -2.11
CA TYR A 82 11.49 -21.25 -1.07
C TYR A 82 12.04 -20.90 0.31
N LYS A 83 11.16 -20.75 1.30
CA LYS A 83 11.52 -20.48 2.70
C LYS A 83 10.56 -21.22 3.63
N GLY A 84 11.02 -21.57 4.82
CA GLY A 84 10.23 -22.32 5.80
C GLY A 84 10.84 -23.69 6.08
N PRO A 85 10.36 -24.38 7.13
CA PRO A 85 10.83 -25.71 7.46
C PRO A 85 10.31 -26.74 6.45
N LYS A 86 10.88 -27.94 6.51
CA LYS A 86 10.45 -29.09 5.72
C LYS A 86 8.93 -29.27 5.83
N ASP A 87 8.29 -29.52 4.70
CA ASP A 87 6.84 -29.68 4.56
C ASP A 87 6.02 -28.41 4.86
N HIS A 88 6.66 -27.25 5.04
CA HIS A 88 6.02 -25.95 5.19
C HIS A 88 6.71 -24.89 4.33
N GLU A 89 7.42 -25.30 3.29
CA GLU A 89 8.13 -24.38 2.41
C GLU A 89 7.15 -23.56 1.57
N VAL A 90 7.34 -22.25 1.62
CA VAL A 90 6.54 -21.25 0.93
C VAL A 90 7.37 -20.67 -0.22
N LEU A 91 6.78 -20.62 -1.41
CA LEU A 91 7.35 -19.89 -2.53
C LEU A 91 7.37 -18.41 -2.18
N TRP A 92 8.55 -17.78 -2.14
CA TRP A 92 8.65 -16.35 -1.80
C TRP A 92 9.25 -15.51 -2.94
N LEU A 93 9.96 -16.12 -3.88
CA LEU A 93 10.59 -15.41 -4.99
C LEU A 93 10.73 -16.30 -6.23
N VAL A 94 10.48 -15.73 -7.41
CA VAL A 94 10.72 -16.36 -8.72
C VAL A 94 11.51 -15.40 -9.60
N GLU A 95 12.68 -15.82 -10.03
CA GLU A 95 13.51 -15.14 -11.03
C GLU A 95 13.22 -15.72 -12.41
N HIS A 96 12.93 -14.85 -13.37
CA HIS A 96 12.67 -15.21 -14.76
C HIS A 96 13.90 -14.89 -15.61
N SER A 97 14.15 -15.65 -16.67
CA SER A 97 15.32 -15.45 -17.55
C SER A 97 15.34 -14.10 -18.28
N ASN A 98 14.21 -13.38 -18.34
CA ASN A 98 14.14 -12.01 -18.85
C ASN A 98 14.49 -10.95 -17.79
N GLY A 99 15.04 -11.36 -16.64
CA GLY A 99 15.43 -10.46 -15.56
C GLY A 99 14.26 -9.97 -14.69
N HIS A 100 13.02 -10.44 -14.93
CA HIS A 100 11.91 -10.11 -14.04
C HIS A 100 12.00 -10.92 -12.74
N VAL A 101 11.65 -10.30 -11.62
CA VAL A 101 11.60 -10.95 -10.31
C VAL A 101 10.20 -10.80 -9.74
N THR A 102 9.56 -11.93 -9.39
CA THR A 102 8.24 -11.95 -8.76
C THR A 102 8.36 -12.37 -7.30
N HIS A 103 7.90 -11.54 -6.39
CA HIS A 103 7.81 -11.84 -4.95
C HIS A 103 6.41 -12.33 -4.59
N TYR A 104 6.37 -13.31 -3.70
CA TYR A 104 5.17 -13.96 -3.19
C TYR A 104 5.10 -13.86 -1.67
N GLU A 105 3.88 -13.83 -1.14
CA GLU A 105 3.58 -13.92 0.28
C GLU A 105 2.39 -14.85 0.53
N GLY A 106 2.20 -15.30 1.76
CA GLY A 106 1.15 -16.24 2.13
C GLY A 106 1.69 -17.51 2.80
N THR A 107 0.78 -18.42 3.10
CA THR A 107 1.07 -19.76 3.64
C THR A 107 1.34 -20.75 2.50
N ARG A 108 1.86 -21.94 2.84
CA ARG A 108 2.09 -23.02 1.87
C ARG A 108 0.79 -23.30 1.11
N HIS A 109 0.86 -23.29 -0.21
CA HIS A 109 -0.28 -23.48 -1.11
C HIS A 109 -1.33 -22.36 -1.16
N GLU A 110 -1.13 -21.25 -0.45
CA GLU A 110 -1.96 -20.04 -0.56
C GLU A 110 -1.13 -18.81 -0.92
N GLU A 111 0.04 -19.03 -1.51
CA GLU A 111 0.93 -17.95 -1.91
C GLU A 111 0.27 -17.07 -2.98
N TYR A 112 0.25 -15.77 -2.72
CA TYR A 112 -0.24 -14.75 -3.63
C TYR A 112 0.90 -13.87 -4.11
N LYS A 113 0.74 -13.36 -5.33
CA LYS A 113 1.70 -12.41 -5.91
C LYS A 113 1.65 -11.11 -5.09
N LYS A 114 2.79 -10.68 -4.53
CA LYS A 114 2.91 -9.38 -3.84
C LYS A 114 3.46 -8.30 -4.74
N LYS A 115 4.57 -8.59 -5.42
CA LYS A 115 5.35 -7.60 -6.15
C LYS A 115 6.02 -8.21 -7.37
N VAL A 116 6.07 -7.48 -8.48
CA VAL A 116 6.87 -7.85 -9.67
C VAL A 116 7.82 -6.69 -9.96
N VAL A 117 9.12 -6.98 -10.02
CA VAL A 117 10.17 -6.04 -10.43
C VAL A 117 10.58 -6.41 -11.84
N PHE A 118 10.45 -5.47 -12.77
CA PHE A 118 10.82 -5.64 -14.18
C PHE A 118 12.29 -5.24 -14.38
N GLN A 119 12.92 -5.81 -15.41
CA GLN A 119 14.29 -5.44 -15.78
C GLN A 119 14.42 -3.96 -16.16
N SER A 120 13.32 -3.34 -16.63
CA SER A 120 13.26 -1.91 -16.92
C SER A 120 13.36 -1.01 -15.69
N GLY A 121 13.27 -1.57 -14.48
CA GLY A 121 13.21 -0.84 -13.21
C GLY A 121 11.78 -0.57 -12.72
N ASN A 122 10.76 -0.79 -13.57
CA ASN A 122 9.37 -0.64 -13.17
C ASN A 122 9.01 -1.72 -12.12
N THR A 123 8.13 -1.37 -11.19
CA THR A 123 7.66 -2.29 -10.14
C THR A 123 6.13 -2.26 -10.05
N LEU A 124 5.50 -3.43 -10.07
CA LEU A 124 4.07 -3.61 -9.83
C LEU A 124 3.83 -4.23 -8.46
N TYR A 125 2.83 -3.73 -7.74
CA TYR A 125 2.37 -4.25 -6.47
C TYR A 125 0.92 -4.75 -6.59
N PHE A 126 0.66 -5.86 -5.93
CA PHE A 126 -0.57 -6.62 -6.03
C PHE A 126 -1.19 -6.82 -4.64
N LYS A 127 -2.52 -6.98 -4.61
CA LYS A 127 -3.29 -7.26 -3.39
C LYS A 127 -4.42 -8.25 -3.68
N GLY A 128 -4.88 -8.96 -2.66
CA GLY A 128 -5.94 -9.95 -2.76
C GLY A 128 -5.42 -11.38 -2.60
N PRO A 129 -6.32 -12.36 -2.43
CA PRO A 129 -5.95 -13.75 -2.21
C PRO A 129 -5.38 -14.39 -3.47
N ARG A 130 -4.73 -15.55 -3.30
CA ARG A 130 -4.17 -16.35 -4.39
C ARG A 130 -5.17 -16.53 -5.53
N LYS A 131 -4.70 -16.29 -6.77
CA LYS A 131 -5.48 -16.30 -8.03
C LYS A 131 -6.47 -15.15 -8.22
N LYS A 132 -6.75 -14.31 -7.21
CA LYS A 132 -7.59 -13.11 -7.32
C LYS A 132 -6.78 -11.83 -7.10
N GLU A 133 -5.46 -11.90 -7.29
CA GLU A 133 -4.58 -10.76 -7.08
C GLU A 133 -4.84 -9.69 -8.14
N ARG A 134 -5.06 -8.46 -7.68
CA ARG A 134 -5.28 -7.28 -8.50
C ARG A 134 -4.13 -6.30 -8.37
N LYS A 135 -3.82 -5.58 -9.44
CA LYS A 135 -2.84 -4.48 -9.39
C LYS A 135 -3.40 -3.36 -8.52
N HIS A 136 -2.62 -2.85 -7.57
CA HIS A 136 -3.05 -1.70 -6.74
C HIS A 136 -2.05 -0.55 -6.73
N LYS A 137 -0.79 -0.80 -7.08
CA LYS A 137 0.25 0.22 -7.17
C LYS A 137 1.27 -0.15 -8.23
N GLN A 138 1.74 0.84 -8.98
CA GLN A 138 2.86 0.75 -9.93
C GLN A 138 3.83 1.85 -9.60
N VAL A 139 5.13 1.55 -9.63
CA VAL A 139 6.22 2.52 -9.50
C VAL A 139 7.03 2.42 -10.78
N ASP A 140 7.05 3.50 -11.55
CA ASP A 140 7.83 3.59 -12.79
C ASP A 140 9.28 4.01 -12.47
N ARG A 141 10.18 3.79 -13.43
CA ARG A 141 11.62 4.07 -13.28
C ARG A 141 11.92 5.53 -12.95
N ASP A 142 11.09 6.46 -13.38
CA ASP A 142 11.22 7.89 -13.12
C ASP A 142 10.78 8.29 -11.69
N GLY A 143 10.21 7.35 -10.93
CA GLY A 143 9.65 7.60 -9.59
C GLY A 143 8.15 7.86 -9.59
N THR A 144 7.48 7.92 -10.75
CA THR A 144 6.03 8.09 -10.83
C THR A 144 5.33 6.89 -10.16
N VAL A 145 4.40 7.17 -9.26
CA VAL A 145 3.61 6.14 -8.56
C VAL A 145 2.16 6.22 -8.99
N THR A 146 1.67 5.19 -9.68
CA THR A 146 0.26 5.08 -10.09
C THR A 146 -0.49 4.13 -9.15
N PHE A 147 -1.63 4.58 -8.63
CA PHE A 147 -2.51 3.80 -7.75
C PHE A 147 -3.73 3.30 -8.52
N PHE A 148 -4.11 2.04 -8.28
CA PHE A 148 -5.19 1.36 -8.99
C PHE A 148 -6.29 0.87 -8.05
N ARG A 149 -7.53 0.86 -8.56
CA ARG A 149 -8.74 0.30 -7.92
C ARG A 149 -9.49 -0.55 -8.96
N GLY A 150 -10.40 -1.39 -8.49
CA GLY A 150 -11.18 -2.33 -9.31
C GLY A 150 -10.88 -3.78 -8.97
N GLU A 151 -11.59 -4.69 -9.63
CA GLU A 151 -11.37 -6.14 -9.57
C GLU A 151 -10.22 -6.57 -10.48
N GLN A 152 -9.74 -7.80 -10.29
CA GLN A 152 -8.69 -8.37 -11.14
C GLN A 152 -9.08 -8.33 -12.62
N GLY A 153 -8.22 -7.74 -13.46
CA GLY A 153 -8.46 -7.57 -14.89
C GLY A 153 -9.32 -6.36 -15.25
N HIS A 154 -10.01 -5.75 -14.27
CA HIS A 154 -10.84 -4.55 -14.44
C HIS A 154 -10.28 -3.34 -13.69
N GLU A 155 -8.97 -3.37 -13.38
CA GLU A 155 -8.35 -2.26 -12.65
C GLU A 155 -8.27 -0.99 -13.50
N TYR A 156 -8.54 0.15 -12.86
CA TYR A 156 -8.41 1.51 -13.35
C TYR A 156 -7.53 2.30 -12.39
N TYR A 157 -6.78 3.28 -12.90
CA TYR A 157 -5.98 4.13 -12.01
C TYR A 157 -6.86 5.26 -11.45
N TRP A 158 -6.73 5.53 -10.16
CA TRP A 158 -7.51 6.57 -9.47
C TRP A 158 -6.62 7.69 -8.94
N ALA A 159 -5.30 7.46 -8.83
CA ALA A 159 -4.34 8.49 -8.48
C ALA A 159 -2.96 8.25 -9.10
N VAL A 160 -2.22 9.34 -9.31
CA VAL A 160 -0.82 9.35 -9.77
C VAL A 160 -0.04 10.35 -8.92
N LEU A 161 1.03 9.90 -8.27
CA LEU A 161 2.02 10.75 -7.60
C LEU A 161 3.21 10.91 -8.54
N HIS A 162 3.48 12.13 -8.97
CA HIS A 162 4.62 12.45 -9.82
C HIS A 162 5.89 12.62 -8.98
N PRO A 163 7.08 12.48 -9.60
CA PRO A 163 8.37 12.77 -8.95
C PRO A 163 8.49 14.22 -8.47
N SER A 164 7.73 15.14 -9.06
CA SER A 164 7.60 16.54 -8.60
C SER A 164 6.94 16.65 -7.23
N GLY A 165 6.28 15.58 -6.75
CA GLY A 165 5.44 15.57 -5.56
C GLY A 165 3.97 15.92 -5.83
N GLU A 166 3.61 16.25 -7.08
CA GLU A 166 2.23 16.51 -7.46
C GLU A 166 1.39 15.22 -7.42
N TYR A 167 0.20 15.30 -6.83
CA TYR A 167 -0.72 14.20 -6.65
C TYR A 167 -2.01 14.41 -7.45
N HIS A 168 -2.14 13.69 -8.56
CA HIS A 168 -3.24 13.78 -9.51
C HIS A 168 -4.28 12.71 -9.19
N HIS A 169 -5.54 13.08 -9.00
CA HIS A 169 -6.65 12.15 -8.83
C HIS A 169 -7.54 12.09 -10.06
N TYR A 170 -7.99 10.88 -10.35
CA TYR A 170 -8.78 10.55 -11.52
C TYR A 170 -10.10 9.89 -11.12
N ARG A 171 -11.14 10.14 -11.91
CA ARG A 171 -12.46 9.51 -11.77
C ARG A 171 -13.02 9.12 -13.12
N GLY A 172 -13.78 8.04 -13.18
CA GLY A 172 -14.40 7.54 -14.40
C GLY A 172 -14.22 6.03 -14.55
N PRO A 173 -14.89 5.41 -15.53
CA PRO A 173 -14.72 4.00 -15.81
C PRO A 173 -13.35 3.72 -16.43
N LYS A 174 -12.94 2.45 -16.39
CA LYS A 174 -11.67 1.97 -16.94
C LYS A 174 -11.46 2.44 -18.39
N GLY A 175 -10.32 3.08 -18.64
CA GLY A 175 -9.94 3.63 -19.95
C GLY A 175 -10.62 4.96 -20.33
N ARG A 176 -11.41 5.55 -19.43
CA ARG A 176 -12.03 6.89 -19.59
C ARG A 176 -11.90 7.72 -18.32
N GLU A 177 -10.85 7.48 -17.55
CA GLU A 177 -10.56 8.17 -16.31
C GLU A 177 -10.19 9.64 -16.61
N LYS A 178 -10.85 10.57 -15.94
CA LYS A 178 -10.65 12.02 -16.11
C LYS A 178 -10.00 12.60 -14.86
N LEU A 179 -8.98 13.43 -15.05
CA LEU A 179 -8.37 14.22 -13.99
C LEU A 179 -9.43 15.15 -13.37
N PHE A 180 -9.66 15.04 -12.07
CA PHE A 180 -10.64 15.89 -11.38
C PHE A 180 -10.02 16.69 -10.24
N ARG A 181 -8.81 16.34 -9.80
CA ARG A 181 -8.11 17.01 -8.70
C ARG A 181 -6.60 16.87 -8.85
N VAL A 182 -5.85 17.94 -8.67
CA VAL A 182 -4.38 17.93 -8.52
C VAL A 182 -4.06 18.52 -7.17
N MET A 183 -3.11 17.94 -6.44
CA MET A 183 -2.53 18.54 -5.23
C MET A 183 -1.05 18.78 -5.48
N ASP A 184 -0.54 19.98 -5.25
CA ASP A 184 0.90 20.26 -5.35
C ASP A 184 1.63 19.96 -4.03
N THR A 185 2.94 20.17 -4.02
CA THR A 185 3.81 19.95 -2.85
C THR A 185 3.56 20.92 -1.70
N GLU A 186 2.92 22.06 -1.95
CA GLU A 186 2.54 23.04 -0.94
C GLU A 186 1.15 22.74 -0.35
N GLY A 187 0.53 21.66 -0.80
CA GLY A 187 -0.82 21.24 -0.40
C GLY A 187 -1.93 22.02 -1.09
N SER A 188 -1.61 22.83 -2.11
CA SER A 188 -2.62 23.50 -2.92
C SER A 188 -3.36 22.49 -3.78
N VAL A 189 -4.67 22.60 -3.84
CA VAL A 189 -5.55 21.68 -4.57
C VAL A 189 -6.19 22.39 -5.75
N THR A 190 -6.01 21.92 -6.97
CA THR A 190 -6.77 22.39 -8.14
C THR A 190 -7.81 21.36 -8.54
N ALA A 191 -9.10 21.70 -8.53
CA ALA A 191 -10.15 20.82 -9.05
C ALA A 191 -10.54 21.17 -10.48
N TYR A 192 -10.86 20.13 -11.24
CA TYR A 192 -11.17 20.20 -12.66
C TYR A 192 -12.60 19.73 -12.93
N ASP A 193 -13.31 20.45 -13.79
CA ASP A 193 -14.64 20.04 -14.22
C ASP A 193 -14.50 18.96 -15.27
N THR A 194 -14.89 17.74 -14.90
CA THR A 194 -14.81 16.57 -15.78
C THR A 194 -16.03 16.43 -16.71
N SER A 195 -17.02 17.32 -16.62
CA SER A 195 -18.16 17.34 -17.54
C SER A 195 -17.72 17.78 -18.95
N MET A 196 -16.69 18.62 -19.03
CA MET A 196 -16.14 19.12 -20.29
C MET A 196 -15.25 18.09 -21.01
N ALA A 197 -15.11 18.25 -22.33
CA ALA A 197 -14.21 17.45 -23.16
C ALA A 197 -12.73 17.76 -22.85
N SER A 198 -12.43 19.02 -22.50
CA SER A 198 -11.15 19.48 -22.00
C SER A 198 -11.29 19.86 -20.51
N PRO A 199 -10.57 19.21 -19.59
CA PRO A 199 -10.60 19.59 -18.18
C PRO A 199 -10.17 21.06 -18.03
N LYS A 200 -11.04 21.90 -17.49
CA LYS A 200 -10.69 23.27 -17.09
C LYS A 200 -10.64 23.32 -15.57
N PRO A 201 -9.63 23.98 -14.97
CA PRO A 201 -9.65 24.23 -13.54
C PRO A 201 -10.86 25.10 -13.22
N TYR A 202 -11.71 24.66 -12.29
CA TYR A 202 -12.89 25.42 -11.86
C TYR A 202 -12.75 25.99 -10.46
N ARG A 203 -11.87 25.41 -9.63
CA ARG A 203 -11.53 25.88 -8.28
C ARG A 203 -10.08 25.54 -7.93
N GLN A 204 -9.38 26.47 -7.30
CA GLN A 204 -8.03 26.27 -6.79
C GLN A 204 -7.99 26.63 -5.30
N TRP A 205 -7.36 25.76 -4.52
CA TRP A 205 -7.20 25.79 -3.08
C TRP A 205 -5.73 25.89 -2.66
N SER A 206 -5.33 26.60 -1.61
CA SER A 206 -3.99 26.56 -0.98
C SER A 206 -4.07 26.28 0.53
N TRP A 207 -3.02 25.68 1.11
CA TRP A 207 -3.01 25.21 2.51
C TRP A 207 -2.81 26.34 3.54
N ASN A 208 -2.27 27.49 3.14
CA ASN A 208 -2.10 28.66 4.03
C ASN A 208 -3.40 29.40 4.38
N GLY A 209 -4.58 28.80 4.13
CA GLY A 209 -5.88 29.42 4.36
C GLY A 209 -6.20 30.58 3.41
N GLU A 210 -5.33 30.85 2.43
CA GLU A 210 -5.49 31.97 1.51
C GLU A 210 -5.88 31.50 0.12
N LEU A 211 -7.18 31.27 -0.02
CA LEU A 211 -7.71 30.55 -1.15
C LEU A 211 -8.39 31.42 -2.19
N VAL A 212 -7.78 31.52 -3.37
CA VAL A 212 -8.30 32.29 -4.48
C VAL A 212 -8.32 31.37 -5.70
N HIS A 213 -9.49 31.13 -6.31
CA HIS A 213 -9.72 31.60 -7.69
C HIS A 213 -11.16 31.44 -8.21
N TYR A 214 -11.53 32.52 -8.91
CA TYR A 214 -12.82 32.97 -9.43
C TYR A 214 -13.12 32.38 -10.80
N THR A 215 -14.37 31.96 -11.02
CA THR A 215 -14.81 31.58 -12.36
C THR A 215 -16.00 32.34 -12.93
N ASP A 216 -16.59 33.31 -12.20
CA ASP A 216 -17.46 34.36 -12.77
C ASP A 216 -17.50 35.57 -11.81
N ALA A 217 -17.74 36.77 -12.35
CA ALA A 217 -17.49 38.10 -11.76
C ALA A 217 -17.65 38.25 -10.21
N ASN A 218 -16.51 38.29 -9.51
CA ASN A 218 -16.30 38.85 -8.17
C ASN A 218 -17.14 38.39 -6.93
N PRO A 219 -17.29 37.09 -6.61
CA PRO A 219 -17.67 36.59 -5.28
C PRO A 219 -16.77 36.97 -4.07
N LEU A 220 -15.63 37.66 -4.22
CA LEU A 220 -14.72 38.02 -3.11
C LEU A 220 -15.34 39.17 -2.31
N ALA A 221 -15.95 40.11 -3.04
CA ALA A 221 -16.83 41.11 -2.46
C ALA A 221 -17.99 40.42 -1.74
N ASP A 222 -18.61 39.39 -2.32
CA ASP A 222 -19.78 38.71 -1.73
C ASP A 222 -19.43 37.91 -0.46
N VAL A 223 -18.32 37.18 -0.40
CA VAL A 223 -17.95 36.43 0.81
C VAL A 223 -17.49 37.35 1.93
N LYS A 224 -16.71 38.38 1.63
CA LYS A 224 -16.30 39.38 2.63
C LYS A 224 -17.50 40.20 3.09
N SER A 225 -18.37 40.63 2.17
CA SER A 225 -19.65 41.29 2.47
C SER A 225 -20.53 40.39 3.33
N ARG A 226 -20.74 39.13 2.97
CA ARG A 226 -21.55 38.18 3.78
C ARG A 226 -20.96 37.89 5.15
N HIS A 227 -19.63 37.85 5.27
CA HIS A 227 -19.00 37.71 6.58
C HIS A 227 -19.16 38.98 7.42
N GLU A 228 -18.99 40.16 6.83
CA GLU A 228 -19.21 41.45 7.49
C GLU A 228 -20.70 41.65 7.83
N GLU A 229 -21.63 41.23 6.96
CA GLU A 229 -23.07 41.21 7.17
C GLU A 229 -23.47 40.24 8.27
N LEU A 230 -22.90 39.02 8.30
CA LEU A 230 -23.16 38.06 9.36
C LEU A 230 -22.64 38.59 10.70
N ARG A 231 -21.44 39.18 10.71
CA ARG A 231 -20.86 39.82 11.90
C ARG A 231 -21.71 41.00 12.38
N ALA A 232 -22.15 41.85 11.46
CA ALA A 232 -23.04 42.97 11.75
C ALA A 232 -24.39 42.49 12.28
N SER A 233 -25.00 41.48 11.64
CA SER A 233 -26.29 40.90 12.05
C SER A 233 -26.21 40.26 13.42
N ILE A 234 -25.11 39.59 13.77
CA ILE A 234 -24.88 39.04 15.11
C ILE A 234 -24.71 40.17 16.12
N SER A 235 -23.92 41.21 15.80
CA SER A 235 -23.72 42.38 16.68
C SER A 235 -25.04 43.10 16.97
N THR A 236 -25.83 43.40 15.93
CA THR A 236 -27.15 44.03 16.07
C THR A 236 -28.13 43.14 16.85
N ALA A 237 -28.08 41.82 16.69
CA ALA A 237 -28.90 40.90 17.47
C ALA A 237 -28.54 40.94 18.96
N LEU A 238 -27.26 41.05 19.29
CA LEU A 238 -26.78 41.19 20.67
C LEU A 238 -27.23 42.52 21.29
N GLU A 239 -27.04 43.65 20.60
CA GLU A 239 -27.50 44.97 21.06
C GLU A 239 -29.00 45.02 21.31
N ARG A 240 -29.80 44.40 20.42
CA ARG A 240 -31.26 44.31 20.61
C ARG A 240 -31.63 43.44 21.82
N ALA A 241 -30.92 42.34 22.02
CA ALA A 241 -31.15 41.48 23.17
C ALA A 241 -30.82 42.21 24.48
N GLU A 242 -29.77 43.03 24.50
CA GLU A 242 -29.36 43.84 25.65
C GLU A 242 -30.42 44.91 25.97
N LYS A 243 -30.91 45.63 24.95
CA LYS A 243 -31.97 46.63 25.15
C LYS A 243 -33.28 46.02 25.68
N LEU A 244 -33.71 44.88 25.12
CA LEU A 244 -34.90 44.17 25.61
C LEU A 244 -34.75 43.67 27.06
N HIS A 245 -33.51 43.49 27.51
CA HIS A 245 -33.22 43.16 28.91
C HIS A 245 -33.33 44.40 29.81
N GLU A 246 -32.76 45.54 29.40
CA GLU A 246 -32.86 46.80 30.14
C GLU A 246 -34.31 47.30 30.28
N ASP A 247 -35.13 47.11 29.25
CA ASP A 247 -36.55 47.49 29.24
C ASP A 247 -37.43 46.55 30.11
N GLY A 248 -36.84 45.53 30.75
CA GLY A 248 -37.53 44.63 31.69
C GLY A 248 -38.47 43.63 31.04
N GLU A 249 -38.49 43.54 29.70
CA GLU A 249 -39.38 42.65 28.93
C GLU A 249 -38.85 41.20 28.87
N CYS A 250 -37.61 40.97 29.29
CA CYS A 250 -36.96 39.66 29.24
C CYS A 250 -36.53 39.21 30.63
N LYS A 251 -37.05 38.06 31.10
CA LYS A 251 -36.53 37.40 32.31
C LYS A 251 -35.04 37.13 32.08
N GLU A 252 -34.19 37.49 33.04
CA GLU A 252 -32.72 37.38 33.02
C GLU A 252 -32.20 36.06 32.39
N ASN A 253 -32.90 34.96 32.66
CA ASN A 253 -32.59 33.63 32.13
C ASN A 253 -32.73 33.48 30.60
N CYS A 254 -33.61 34.24 29.94
CA CYS A 254 -33.78 34.21 28.48
C CYS A 254 -32.66 34.98 27.76
N TYR A 255 -32.23 36.11 28.31
CA TYR A 255 -31.06 36.86 27.79
C TYR A 255 -29.79 36.02 27.89
N LEU A 256 -29.57 35.38 29.04
CA LEU A 256 -28.42 34.50 29.25
C LEU A 256 -28.41 33.32 28.26
N ALA A 257 -29.56 32.74 27.96
CA ALA A 257 -29.67 31.62 27.03
C ALA A 257 -29.37 32.04 25.58
N ILE A 258 -29.88 33.18 25.13
CA ILE A 258 -29.66 33.69 23.77
C ILE A 258 -28.21 34.14 23.59
N SER A 259 -27.66 34.89 24.54
CA SER A 259 -26.26 35.32 24.54
C SER A 259 -25.31 34.13 24.50
N ASN A 260 -25.58 33.08 25.28
CA ASN A 260 -24.78 31.85 25.26
C ASN A 260 -24.85 31.11 23.91
N GLN A 261 -26.00 31.06 23.25
CA GLN A 261 -26.13 30.41 21.94
C GLN A 261 -25.43 31.21 20.83
N LEU A 262 -25.55 32.53 20.86
CA LEU A 262 -24.83 33.41 19.92
C LEU A 262 -23.32 33.36 20.13
N GLY A 263 -22.86 33.28 21.38
CA GLY A 263 -21.45 33.04 21.72
C GLY A 263 -20.93 31.73 21.14
N LYS A 264 -21.69 30.64 21.27
CA LYS A 264 -21.35 29.32 20.68
C LYS A 264 -21.29 29.36 19.16
N ILE A 265 -22.21 30.07 18.50
CA ILE A 265 -22.21 30.23 17.04
C ILE A 265 -20.99 31.04 16.60
N HIS A 266 -20.69 32.15 17.29
CA HIS A 266 -19.50 32.96 17.01
C HIS A 266 -18.21 32.17 17.24
N GLU A 267 -18.14 31.39 18.31
CA GLU A 267 -16.98 30.54 18.61
C GLU A 267 -16.81 29.42 17.57
N ALA A 268 -17.90 28.77 17.15
CA ALA A 268 -17.89 27.75 16.12
C ALA A 268 -17.52 28.32 14.74
N ALA A 269 -18.05 29.49 14.37
CA ALA A 269 -17.67 30.19 13.15
C ALA A 269 -16.20 30.63 13.19
N GLY A 270 -15.74 31.14 14.33
CA GLY A 270 -14.33 31.48 14.58
C GLY A 270 -13.42 30.24 14.58
N ALA A 271 -13.89 29.09 15.06
CA ALA A 271 -13.17 27.83 15.04
C ALA A 271 -13.10 27.27 13.61
N LEU A 272 -14.17 27.32 12.84
CA LEU A 272 -14.16 26.98 11.41
C LEU A 272 -13.22 27.89 10.63
N PHE A 273 -13.19 29.18 10.96
CA PHE A 273 -12.29 30.14 10.33
C PHE A 273 -10.83 29.92 10.76
N ARG A 274 -10.57 29.63 12.04
CA ARG A 274 -9.23 29.27 12.53
C ARG A 274 -8.77 27.93 11.99
N ALA A 275 -9.64 26.94 11.87
CA ALA A 275 -9.38 25.64 11.28
C ALA A 275 -9.10 25.75 9.78
N ALA A 276 -9.83 26.62 9.07
CA ALA A 276 -9.52 26.98 7.69
C ALA A 276 -8.18 27.74 7.58
N LYS A 277 -7.85 28.58 8.57
CA LYS A 277 -6.60 29.34 8.64
C LYS A 277 -5.38 28.52 9.11
N SER A 278 -5.58 27.45 9.87
CA SER A 278 -4.53 26.56 10.38
C SER A 278 -4.40 25.26 9.57
N GLY A 279 -5.20 25.10 8.52
CA GLY A 279 -5.23 23.87 7.71
C GLY A 279 -5.79 22.65 8.44
N HIS A 280 -6.41 22.80 9.61
CA HIS A 280 -6.99 21.71 10.38
C HIS A 280 -8.45 21.46 10.00
N ILE A 281 -8.67 20.90 8.81
CA ILE A 281 -9.50 19.70 8.73
C ILE A 281 -8.54 18.51 8.67
N ALA A 282 -8.10 18.08 9.85
CA ALA A 282 -7.61 16.74 10.10
C ALA A 282 -8.04 16.37 11.52
N ARG A 283 -8.65 15.20 11.67
CA ARG A 283 -8.55 14.43 12.91
C ARG A 283 -7.06 14.25 13.23
N GLU A 284 -6.76 14.11 14.51
CA GLU A 284 -5.43 14.05 15.12
C GLU A 284 -4.34 13.33 14.31
N PRO A 285 -3.07 13.78 14.42
CA PRO A 285 -1.96 13.18 13.71
C PRO A 285 -1.57 11.83 14.33
N LEU A 286 -1.55 10.78 13.53
CA LEU A 286 -0.81 9.55 13.87
C LEU A 286 0.67 9.72 13.46
N PRO A 287 1.61 9.09 14.19
CA PRO A 287 3.04 9.21 13.95
C PRO A 287 3.41 8.82 12.50
N SER A 288 4.45 9.45 11.95
CA SER A 288 4.90 9.32 10.55
C SER A 288 5.19 7.90 10.07
N GLU A 289 5.31 6.93 10.98
CA GLU A 289 5.46 5.50 10.65
C GLU A 289 4.14 4.82 10.25
N GLN A 290 2.97 5.46 10.42
CA GLN A 290 1.65 4.89 10.07
C GLN A 290 1.01 5.47 8.78
N LEU A 291 1.62 6.49 8.15
CA LEU A 291 1.12 7.05 6.88
C LEU A 291 1.26 6.11 5.67
N VAL A 292 1.93 4.97 5.84
CA VAL A 292 2.01 3.92 4.82
C VAL A 292 0.86 2.89 4.94
N ASP A 293 0.19 2.82 6.10
CA ASP A 293 -0.87 1.83 6.36
C ASP A 293 -2.29 2.44 6.51
N ILE A 294 -2.45 3.75 6.71
CA ILE A 294 -3.78 4.40 6.87
C ILE A 294 -4.38 4.86 5.53
N ALA A 295 -4.24 4.01 4.50
CA ALA A 295 -5.13 4.01 3.33
C ALA A 295 -5.96 2.71 3.27
N TRP A 296 -6.00 1.96 4.38
CA TRP A 296 -6.57 0.62 4.46
C TRP A 296 -7.48 0.50 5.68
N GLU A 297 -8.70 1.00 5.54
CA GLU A 297 -9.88 0.52 6.26
C GLU A 297 -11.11 1.05 5.49
N ASP A 298 -11.34 0.49 4.31
CA ASP A 298 -12.70 0.47 3.75
C ASP A 298 -13.42 -0.66 4.51
N HIS A 299 -14.42 -0.30 5.31
CA HIS A 299 -15.52 -1.20 5.63
C HIS A 299 -16.07 -1.74 4.29
N ASP A 300 -15.86 -3.03 4.02
CA ASP A 300 -16.61 -3.76 3.01
C ASP A 300 -18.07 -3.78 3.47
N ALA A 301 -18.88 -2.87 2.91
CA ALA A 301 -20.32 -2.80 3.14
C ALA A 301 -21.09 -3.91 2.37
N SER A 302 -20.53 -5.12 2.25
CA SER A 302 -21.11 -6.24 1.50
C SER A 302 -21.38 -7.51 2.30
N GLU A 303 -21.25 -7.51 3.63
CA GLU A 303 -21.60 -8.67 4.49
C GLU A 303 -22.76 -8.39 5.47
N LEU A 304 -23.86 -7.82 4.97
CA LEU A 304 -25.15 -7.82 5.67
C LEU A 304 -26.26 -8.37 4.77
N SER A 305 -26.10 -9.63 4.35
CA SER A 305 -27.24 -10.49 4.00
C SER A 305 -26.79 -11.94 4.12
N GLU A 306 -27.18 -12.58 5.23
CA GLU A 306 -27.45 -14.02 5.41
C GLU A 306 -27.09 -14.47 6.83
N SER A 307 -28.03 -14.23 7.76
CA SER A 307 -28.25 -15.13 8.88
C SER A 307 -29.74 -15.10 9.21
N GLY A 308 -30.51 -15.86 8.43
CA GLY A 308 -31.85 -16.28 8.79
C GLY A 308 -31.83 -17.78 9.00
N GLU A 309 -31.65 -18.19 10.25
CA GLU A 309 -32.18 -19.42 10.84
C GLU A 309 -32.80 -19.07 12.19
#